data_AF-A0AAE1RN22-F1
#
_entry.id   AF-A0AAE1RN22-F1
#
_cell.length_a   1.000
_cell.length_b   1.000
_cell.length_c   1.000
_cell.angle_alpha   90.00
_cell.angle_beta   90.00
_cell.angle_gamma   90.00
#
_symmetry.space_group_name_H-M   'P 1'
#
loop_
_entity.id
_entity.type
_entity.pdbx_description
1 polymer ?
#
loop_
_entity_poly.entity_id
_entity_poly.type
_entity_poly.pdbx_seq_one_letter_code
_entity_poly.pdbx_strand_id
1 'polypeptide(L)'
;MEIGLVFEFRMFDPTLRSDPTLSKVTRPELDKKKRKEIECSLLSKEINKKMLQGLGLSSEEEACKISNTPWLVTRRLVEIRDIYPAPVIDLQNPWQIKKVVTHYEVAVGKLMLPFADIFEHVFRYWTLDTTKFVTLGHRKHIDLWDVTKENHPKNYHNEGTYIEMLPNQDYALVCVDLFKDRGLSIDDEIGLYWDPRSSNFKFKLIKKGHDEIML
;
A
#
# COMPACT_ATOMS: atom_id res chain seq x y z
N MET A 1 3.43 8.14 18.39
CA MET A 1 4.61 7.73 17.60
C MET A 1 4.14 7.69 16.16
N GLU A 2 4.69 8.55 15.32
CA GLU A 2 4.25 8.70 13.93
C GLU A 2 5.40 8.36 12.99
N ILE A 3 5.10 7.57 11.95
CA ILE A 3 6.07 7.15 10.95
C ILE A 3 5.92 8.08 9.75
N GLY A 4 7.04 8.64 9.30
CA GLY A 4 7.11 9.33 8.03
C GLY A 4 7.92 8.54 7.00
N LEU A 5 7.76 8.91 5.73
CA LEU A 5 8.59 8.38 4.67
C LEU A 5 9.68 9.39 4.33
N VAL A 6 10.93 8.94 4.30
CA VAL A 6 12.02 9.67 3.66
C VAL A 6 12.51 8.83 2.49
N PHE A 7 12.51 9.42 1.30
CA PHE A 7 13.10 8.79 0.13
C PHE A 7 14.62 9.02 0.21
N GLU A 8 15.41 7.96 0.38
CA GLU A 8 16.87 8.03 0.33
C GLU A 8 17.29 7.61 -1.08
N PHE A 9 17.80 8.56 -1.86
CA PHE A 9 18.35 8.27 -3.18
C PHE A 9 19.78 7.75 -3.00
N ARG A 10 20.00 6.45 -3.18
CA ARG A 10 21.36 5.89 -3.23
C ARG A 10 21.76 5.67 -4.68
N MET A 11 22.97 6.11 -5.00
CA MET A 11 23.58 5.88 -6.31
C MET A 11 23.76 4.38 -6.53
N PHE A 12 23.33 3.89 -7.69
CA PHE A 12 23.65 2.54 -8.13
C PHE A 12 25.15 2.46 -8.39
N ASP A 13 25.84 1.49 -7.77
CA ASP A 13 27.21 1.14 -8.13
C ASP A 13 27.15 0.09 -9.25
N PRO A 14 27.46 0.46 -10.51
CA PRO A 14 27.33 -0.44 -11.66
C PRO A 14 28.38 -1.56 -11.67
N THR A 15 29.25 -1.68 -10.67
CA THR A 15 30.28 -2.72 -10.61
C THR A 15 29.76 -4.08 -10.13
N LEU A 16 28.55 -4.18 -9.58
CA LEU A 16 27.99 -5.43 -9.06
C LEU A 16 26.94 -6.06 -10.00
N ARG A 17 27.49 -6.84 -10.92
CA ARG A 17 26.91 -7.96 -11.69
C ARG A 17 26.00 -7.69 -12.91
N SER A 18 26.45 -8.35 -13.98
CA SER A 18 25.90 -8.60 -15.30
C SER A 18 24.77 -9.64 -15.32
N ASP A 19 23.67 -9.35 -16.03
CA ASP A 19 23.02 -10.29 -16.96
C ASP A 19 22.01 -9.57 -17.88
N PRO A 20 22.04 -9.72 -19.23
CA PRO A 20 21.15 -9.00 -20.14
C PRO A 20 20.14 -9.94 -20.82
N THR A 21 18.87 -9.91 -20.42
CA THR A 21 17.73 -10.23 -21.31
C THR A 21 16.40 -9.94 -20.62
N LEU A 22 15.55 -9.04 -21.17
CA LEU A 22 14.23 -9.44 -21.69
C LEU A 22 13.52 -8.26 -22.40
N SER A 23 12.93 -8.58 -23.54
CA SER A 23 12.34 -7.67 -24.53
C SER A 23 10.83 -7.43 -24.35
N LYS A 24 10.42 -6.18 -24.68
CA LYS A 24 9.20 -5.74 -25.40
C LYS A 24 7.80 -6.18 -24.90
N VAL A 25 7.00 -5.19 -24.48
CA VAL A 25 5.52 -5.22 -24.51
C VAL A 25 4.98 -3.87 -25.05
N THR A 26 4.05 -3.94 -25.99
CA THR A 26 3.36 -2.89 -26.78
C THR A 26 2.28 -2.13 -25.98
N ARG A 27 1.61 -1.09 -26.51
CA ARG A 27 1.96 0.34 -26.67
C ARG A 27 0.72 1.30 -26.62
N PRO A 28 -0.53 0.90 -26.28
CA PRO A 28 -1.59 1.89 -25.98
C PRO A 28 -2.11 1.95 -24.53
N GLU A 29 -2.10 0.87 -23.74
CA GLU A 29 -2.59 0.86 -22.34
C GLU A 29 -1.62 1.54 -21.35
N LEU A 30 -0.37 1.69 -21.78
CA LEU A 30 0.71 2.32 -21.04
C LEU A 30 0.46 3.81 -20.80
N ASP A 31 -0.36 4.49 -21.60
CA ASP A 31 -0.46 5.96 -21.57
C ASP A 31 -1.37 6.49 -20.45
N LYS A 32 -2.44 5.79 -20.09
CA LYS A 32 -3.29 6.16 -18.93
C LYS A 32 -2.65 5.77 -17.60
N LYS A 33 -2.00 4.60 -17.54
CA LYS A 33 -1.23 4.16 -16.37
C LYS A 33 -0.01 5.06 -16.15
N LYS A 34 0.74 5.40 -17.22
CA LYS A 34 1.82 6.39 -17.13
C LYS A 34 1.32 7.75 -16.71
N ARG A 35 0.17 8.24 -17.19
CA ARG A 35 -0.36 9.54 -16.74
C ARG A 35 -0.67 9.56 -15.25
N LYS A 36 -1.33 8.52 -14.72
CA LYS A 36 -1.56 8.40 -13.26
C LYS A 36 -0.27 8.21 -12.47
N GLU A 37 0.70 7.44 -12.98
CA GLU A 37 2.02 7.28 -12.37
C GLU A 37 2.83 8.58 -12.39
N ILE A 38 2.73 9.37 -13.47
CA ILE A 38 3.36 10.69 -13.61
C ILE A 38 2.71 11.69 -12.66
N GLU A 39 1.38 11.67 -12.52
CA GLU A 39 0.65 12.56 -11.62
C GLU A 39 0.94 12.22 -10.14
N CYS A 40 0.96 10.94 -9.77
CA CYS A 40 1.46 10.47 -8.47
C CYS A 40 2.94 10.82 -8.26
N SER A 41 3.78 10.72 -9.30
CA SER A 41 5.19 11.10 -9.24
C SER A 41 5.37 12.61 -9.04
N LEU A 42 4.53 13.44 -9.67
CA LEU A 42 4.58 14.90 -9.54
C LEU A 42 4.06 15.37 -8.17
N LEU A 43 2.97 14.77 -7.68
CA LEU A 43 2.48 15.00 -6.32
C LEU A 43 3.52 14.57 -5.28
N SER A 44 4.12 13.40 -5.46
CA SER A 44 5.22 12.92 -4.61
C SER A 44 6.44 13.84 -4.68
N LYS A 45 6.80 14.35 -5.87
CA LYS A 45 7.90 15.33 -6.03
C LYS A 45 7.59 16.66 -5.35
N GLU A 46 6.36 17.16 -5.41
CA GLU A 46 5.99 18.43 -4.79
C GLU A 46 5.92 18.30 -3.26
N ILE A 47 5.41 17.18 -2.76
CA ILE A 47 5.43 16.83 -1.33
C ILE A 47 6.88 16.69 -0.85
N ASN A 48 7.74 16.01 -1.61
CA ASN A 48 9.16 15.85 -1.31
C ASN A 48 9.90 17.19 -1.36
N LYS A 49 9.62 18.06 -2.33
CA LYS A 49 10.23 19.39 -2.44
C LYS A 49 9.91 20.25 -1.22
N LYS A 50 8.66 20.24 -0.77
CA LYS A 50 8.23 20.94 0.45
C LYS A 50 8.88 20.34 1.71
N MET A 51 9.04 19.01 1.78
CA MET A 51 9.78 18.35 2.85
C MET A 51 11.28 18.70 2.84
N LEU A 52 11.94 18.70 1.69
CA LEU A 52 13.37 18.98 1.54
C LEU A 52 13.72 20.44 1.83
N GLN A 53 12.84 21.38 1.47
CA GLN A 53 12.97 22.80 1.81
C GLN A 53 12.83 23.06 3.32
N GLY A 54 12.00 22.28 4.02
CA GLY A 54 11.88 22.34 5.48
C GLY A 54 13.06 21.68 6.23
N LEU A 55 13.79 20.77 5.59
CA LEU A 55 14.87 19.97 6.19
C LEU A 55 16.29 20.39 5.79
N GLY A 56 16.45 21.40 4.93
CA GLY A 56 17.77 21.92 4.52
C GLY A 56 18.60 20.99 3.62
N LEU A 57 17.99 19.95 3.04
CA LEU A 57 18.66 18.91 2.23
C LEU A 57 18.80 19.28 0.74
N SER A 58 18.68 20.57 0.40
CA SER A 58 18.70 21.06 -0.98
C SER A 58 20.03 20.87 -1.72
N SER A 59 21.14 20.64 -1.01
CA SER A 59 22.49 20.67 -1.59
C SER A 59 22.92 19.36 -2.26
N GLU A 60 22.40 18.20 -1.84
CA GLU A 60 22.79 16.90 -2.39
C GLU A 60 22.05 16.58 -3.71
N GLU A 61 20.82 17.08 -3.89
CA GLU A 61 20.04 16.90 -5.12
C GLU A 61 20.65 17.67 -6.32
N GLU A 62 21.22 18.86 -6.08
CA GLU A 62 21.84 19.67 -7.14
C GLU A 62 23.20 19.14 -7.59
N ALA A 63 23.99 18.58 -6.67
CA ALA A 63 25.28 17.96 -7.01
C ALA A 63 25.10 16.70 -7.90
N CYS A 64 23.98 16.00 -7.78
CA CYS A 64 23.76 14.70 -8.39
C CYS A 64 23.18 14.75 -9.82
N LYS A 65 22.58 15.87 -10.26
CA LYS A 65 22.10 16.08 -11.65
C LYS A 65 23.21 16.05 -12.69
N ILE A 66 24.47 16.16 -12.26
CA ILE A 66 25.65 16.23 -13.12
C ILE A 66 26.13 14.83 -13.55
N SER A 67 25.78 13.76 -12.83
CA SER A 67 26.23 12.39 -13.12
C SER A 67 25.11 11.55 -13.74
N ASN A 68 25.30 11.04 -14.96
CA ASN A 68 24.35 10.20 -15.72
C ASN A 68 24.17 8.77 -15.13
N THR A 69 24.16 8.63 -13.81
CA THR A 69 24.12 7.33 -13.11
C THR A 69 22.66 6.86 -12.95
N PRO A 70 22.34 5.56 -13.15
CA PRO A 70 20.99 5.05 -12.95
C PRO A 70 20.53 5.21 -11.49
N TRP A 71 19.34 5.77 -11.30
CA TRP A 71 18.77 6.05 -9.98
C TRP A 71 18.11 4.80 -9.40
N LEU A 72 18.59 4.30 -8.26
CA LEU A 72 17.83 3.39 -7.41
C LEU A 72 17.14 4.21 -6.32
N VAL A 73 15.84 4.45 -6.50
CA VAL A 73 15.03 5.09 -5.46
C VAL A 73 14.80 4.08 -4.35
N THR A 74 15.51 4.25 -3.24
CA THR A 74 15.36 3.37 -2.06
C THR A 74 14.45 4.10 -1.07
N ARG A 75 13.27 3.55 -0.79
CA ARG A 75 12.36 4.13 0.21
C ARG A 75 12.87 3.80 1.60
N ARG A 76 13.09 4.80 2.45
CA ARG A 76 13.48 4.60 3.85
C ARG A 76 12.38 5.10 4.78
N LEU A 77 11.93 4.22 5.66
CA LEU A 77 11.02 4.63 6.73
C LEU A 77 11.83 5.36 7.81
N VAL A 78 11.38 6.54 8.17
CA VAL A 78 11.93 7.33 9.27
C VAL A 78 10.84 7.62 10.29
N GLU A 79 11.23 7.77 11.54
CA GLU A 79 10.31 8.34 12.52
C GLU A 79 10.25 9.85 12.28
N ILE A 80 9.07 10.39 11.98
CA ILE A 80 8.88 11.84 11.97
C ILE A 80 8.07 12.15 13.22
N ARG A 81 8.72 12.79 14.18
CA ARG A 81 8.04 13.32 15.36
C ARG A 81 7.46 14.68 15.00
N ASP A 82 6.16 14.87 15.23
CA ASP A 82 5.50 16.17 15.37
C ASP A 82 5.23 17.02 14.11
N ILE A 83 5.28 16.48 12.89
CA ILE A 83 5.02 17.28 11.66
C ILE A 83 3.64 17.00 11.04
N TYR A 84 3.08 15.80 11.18
CA TYR A 84 1.80 15.45 10.57
C TYR A 84 0.96 14.56 11.50
N PRO A 85 -0.14 15.06 12.09
CA PRO A 85 -0.98 14.24 12.94
C PRO A 85 -1.56 13.06 12.15
N ALA A 86 -1.68 11.90 12.79
CA ALA A 86 -2.34 10.72 12.22
C ALA A 86 -3.73 11.10 11.69
N PRO A 87 -4.17 10.51 10.55
CA PRO A 87 -5.45 10.86 9.97
C PRO A 87 -6.58 10.64 10.99
N VAL A 88 -7.50 11.59 11.11
CA VAL A 88 -8.68 11.36 11.94
C VAL A 88 -9.59 10.39 11.19
N ILE A 89 -9.96 9.29 11.87
CA ILE A 89 -10.90 8.31 11.30
C ILE A 89 -12.30 8.87 11.45
N ASP A 90 -12.97 9.10 10.32
CA ASP A 90 -14.40 9.37 10.31
C ASP A 90 -15.16 8.09 10.66
N LEU A 91 -15.79 8.06 11.83
CA LEU A 91 -16.55 6.91 12.29
C LEU A 91 -17.84 6.69 11.48
N GLN A 92 -18.34 7.70 10.76
CA GLN A 92 -19.51 7.56 9.89
C GLN A 92 -19.17 6.89 8.56
N ASN A 93 -17.96 7.10 8.06
CA ASN A 93 -17.44 6.45 6.86
C ASN A 93 -15.98 6.03 7.07
N PRO A 94 -15.73 4.97 7.85
CA PRO A 94 -14.38 4.60 8.25
C PRO A 94 -13.59 3.93 7.11
N TRP A 95 -14.26 3.57 6.01
CA TRP A 95 -13.71 2.83 4.86
C TRP A 95 -12.74 3.69 4.03
N GLN A 96 -11.53 3.89 4.54
CA GLN A 96 -10.48 4.68 3.91
C GLN A 96 -9.92 4.02 2.66
N ILE A 97 -9.88 2.69 2.64
CA ILE A 97 -9.46 1.91 1.50
C ILE A 97 -10.72 1.28 0.89
N LYS A 98 -11.20 1.83 -0.22
CA LYS A 98 -12.30 1.27 -1.01
C LYS A 98 -11.78 0.78 -2.33
N LYS A 99 -12.15 -0.43 -2.72
CA LYS A 99 -11.74 -0.98 -4.00
C LYS A 99 -12.69 -2.05 -4.51
N VAL A 100 -12.55 -2.33 -5.79
CA VAL A 100 -13.21 -3.44 -6.48
C VAL A 100 -12.28 -4.65 -6.49
N VAL A 101 -12.82 -5.81 -6.16
CA VAL A 101 -12.11 -7.10 -6.17
C VAL A 101 -11.85 -7.53 -7.61
N THR A 102 -10.60 -7.83 -7.91
CA THR A 102 -10.16 -8.26 -9.25
C THR A 102 -10.13 -9.79 -9.39
N HIS A 103 -10.17 -10.29 -10.62
CA HIS A 103 -10.02 -11.73 -10.92
C HIS A 103 -8.80 -12.35 -10.26
N TYR A 104 -7.65 -11.66 -10.31
CA TYR A 104 -6.41 -12.17 -9.71
C TYR A 104 -6.56 -12.37 -8.20
N GLU A 105 -7.16 -11.40 -7.50
CA GLU A 105 -7.36 -11.43 -6.06
C GLU A 105 -8.26 -12.56 -5.62
N VAL A 106 -9.33 -12.85 -6.37
CA VAL A 106 -10.19 -14.02 -6.15
C VAL A 106 -9.40 -15.31 -6.31
N ALA A 107 -8.60 -15.42 -7.37
CA ALA A 107 -7.83 -16.64 -7.66
C ALA A 107 -6.79 -16.96 -6.57
N VAL A 108 -6.16 -15.94 -5.98
CA VAL A 108 -5.12 -16.14 -4.96
C VAL A 108 -5.63 -16.03 -3.52
N GLY A 109 -6.82 -15.48 -3.30
CA GLY A 109 -7.36 -15.21 -1.96
C GLY A 109 -6.59 -14.12 -1.21
N LYS A 110 -6.15 -13.09 -1.93
CA LYS A 110 -5.36 -11.97 -1.39
C LYS A 110 -5.92 -10.66 -1.90
N LEU A 111 -5.94 -9.64 -1.04
CA LEU A 111 -6.27 -8.27 -1.42
C LEU A 111 -5.00 -7.48 -1.67
N MET A 112 -4.86 -6.96 -2.89
CA MET A 112 -3.73 -6.14 -3.33
C MET A 112 -3.96 -4.70 -2.87
N LEU A 113 -3.05 -4.20 -2.05
CA LEU A 113 -3.14 -2.89 -1.42
C LEU A 113 -1.97 -2.03 -1.91
N PRO A 114 -2.24 -0.95 -2.66
CA PRO A 114 -1.22 0.00 -3.08
C PRO A 114 -0.40 0.48 -1.89
N PHE A 115 0.89 0.72 -2.12
CA PHE A 115 1.78 1.29 -1.11
C PHE A 115 1.20 2.54 -0.44
N ALA A 116 0.60 3.45 -1.22
CA ALA A 116 0.04 4.70 -0.72
C ALA A 116 -1.07 4.46 0.32
N ASP A 117 -1.97 3.51 0.05
CA ASP A 117 -3.10 3.19 0.92
C ASP A 117 -2.63 2.58 2.24
N ILE A 118 -1.70 1.62 2.17
CA ILE A 118 -1.10 1.01 3.37
C ILE A 118 -0.31 2.03 4.17
N PHE A 119 0.49 2.86 3.49
CA PHE A 119 1.30 3.84 4.17
C PHE A 119 0.41 4.81 4.95
N GLU A 120 -0.54 5.45 4.29
CA GLU A 120 -1.38 6.51 4.88
C GLU A 120 -2.35 5.97 5.94
N HIS A 121 -2.99 4.83 5.67
CA HIS A 121 -4.12 4.35 6.46
C HIS A 121 -3.76 3.22 7.44
N VAL A 122 -2.54 2.67 7.39
CA VAL A 122 -2.13 1.56 8.25
C VAL A 122 -0.81 1.87 8.94
N PHE A 123 0.26 2.15 8.18
CA PHE A 123 1.59 2.35 8.74
C PHE A 123 1.69 3.58 9.63
N ARG A 124 0.89 4.63 9.40
CA ARG A 124 0.83 5.79 10.29
C ARG A 124 0.42 5.44 11.73
N TYR A 125 -0.26 4.30 11.94
CA TYR A 125 -0.68 3.81 13.25
C TYR A 125 0.21 2.70 13.82
N TRP A 126 1.17 2.21 13.03
CA TRP A 126 2.08 1.17 13.47
C TRP A 126 3.32 1.76 14.12
N THR A 127 3.98 0.95 14.95
CA THR A 127 5.33 1.27 15.47
C THR A 127 6.35 1.17 14.34
N LEU A 128 7.41 1.99 14.38
CA LEU A 128 8.47 1.98 13.38
C LEU A 128 9.06 0.58 13.14
N ASP A 129 9.26 -0.19 14.21
CA ASP A 129 9.86 -1.52 14.11
C ASP A 129 8.95 -2.52 13.39
N THR A 130 7.64 -2.49 13.67
CA THR A 130 6.66 -3.33 12.96
C THR A 130 6.62 -2.98 11.48
N THR A 131 6.66 -1.70 11.14
CA THR A 131 6.64 -1.26 9.74
C THR A 131 7.94 -1.66 9.03
N LYS A 132 9.10 -1.43 9.66
CA LYS A 132 10.41 -1.90 9.15
C LYS A 132 10.39 -3.41 8.88
N PHE A 133 9.89 -4.19 9.84
CA PHE A 133 9.79 -5.63 9.72
C PHE A 133 9.03 -6.05 8.45
N VAL A 134 7.87 -5.45 8.17
CA VAL A 134 7.12 -5.76 6.94
C VAL A 134 7.82 -5.25 5.68
N THR A 135 8.45 -4.08 5.72
CA THR A 135 9.20 -3.56 4.55
C THR A 135 10.46 -4.35 4.23
N LEU A 136 10.98 -5.14 5.17
CA LEU A 136 12.06 -6.10 4.91
C LEU A 136 11.54 -7.39 4.25
N GLY A 137 10.24 -7.47 3.95
CA GLY A 137 9.60 -8.63 3.33
C GLY A 137 9.11 -9.67 4.32
N HIS A 138 9.17 -9.41 5.63
CA HIS A 138 8.61 -10.32 6.61
C HIS A 138 7.08 -10.21 6.66
N ARG A 139 6.43 -11.32 7.02
CA ARG A 139 4.97 -11.40 7.16
C ARG A 139 4.54 -10.93 8.53
N LYS A 140 3.59 -10.01 8.58
CA LYS A 140 2.97 -9.57 9.84
C LYS A 140 1.56 -10.14 9.93
N HIS A 141 1.37 -11.08 10.84
CA HIS A 141 0.03 -11.55 11.21
C HIS A 141 -0.79 -10.42 11.79
N ILE A 142 -2.04 -10.35 11.37
CA ILE A 142 -3.00 -9.31 11.72
C ILE A 142 -4.37 -9.95 11.93
N ASP A 143 -5.14 -9.35 12.82
CA ASP A 143 -6.55 -9.70 12.97
C ASP A 143 -7.38 -9.01 11.89
N LEU A 144 -8.34 -9.74 11.32
CA LEU A 144 -9.24 -9.25 10.31
C LEU A 144 -10.68 -9.52 10.73
N TRP A 145 -11.42 -8.46 11.01
CA TRP A 145 -12.81 -8.52 11.39
C TRP A 145 -13.70 -8.18 10.20
N ASP A 146 -14.51 -9.13 9.77
CA ASP A 146 -15.61 -8.89 8.86
C ASP A 146 -16.82 -8.38 9.63
N VAL A 147 -17.13 -7.11 9.39
CA VAL A 147 -18.23 -6.37 10.01
C VAL A 147 -19.34 -6.07 8.99
N THR A 148 -19.40 -6.82 7.89
CA THR A 148 -20.46 -6.67 6.87
C THR A 148 -21.85 -6.90 7.46
N LYS A 149 -21.98 -7.90 8.34
CA LYS A 149 -23.21 -8.16 9.10
C LYS A 149 -23.05 -7.53 10.49
N GLU A 150 -23.63 -6.36 10.71
CA GLU A 150 -23.43 -5.56 11.93
C GLU A 150 -23.70 -6.34 13.22
N ASN A 151 -24.69 -7.25 13.21
CA ASN A 151 -25.07 -8.04 14.38
C ASN A 151 -24.20 -9.29 14.61
N HIS A 152 -23.40 -9.70 13.63
CA HIS A 152 -22.61 -10.92 13.67
C HIS A 152 -21.22 -10.71 13.05
N PRO A 153 -20.37 -9.89 13.68
CA PRO A 153 -19.02 -9.69 13.22
C PRO A 153 -18.22 -11.00 13.35
N LYS A 154 -17.46 -11.34 12.32
CA LYS A 154 -16.62 -12.54 12.30
C LYS A 154 -15.15 -12.15 12.29
N ASN A 155 -14.37 -12.70 13.20
CA ASN A 155 -12.92 -12.52 13.21
C ASN A 155 -12.23 -13.69 12.50
N TYR A 156 -11.35 -13.37 11.57
CA TYR A 156 -10.43 -14.30 10.92
C TYR A 156 -9.07 -14.22 11.61
N HIS A 157 -9.02 -14.76 12.82
CA HIS A 157 -7.80 -14.88 13.62
C HIS A 157 -7.18 -16.26 13.38
N ASN A 158 -6.02 -16.32 12.69
CA ASN A 158 -5.13 -17.48 12.59
C ASN A 158 -3.90 -17.16 11.71
N GLU A 159 -2.97 -18.11 11.57
CA GLU A 159 -1.79 -18.02 10.68
C GLU A 159 -2.14 -17.71 9.20
N GLY A 160 -3.41 -17.87 8.80
CA GLY A 160 -3.88 -17.59 7.44
C GLY A 160 -4.02 -16.10 7.09
N THR A 161 -4.06 -15.20 8.08
CA THR A 161 -4.29 -13.76 7.84
C THR A 161 -3.06 -12.92 8.18
N TYR A 162 -2.47 -12.28 7.17
CA TYR A 162 -1.27 -11.47 7.34
C TYR A 162 -1.08 -10.44 6.21
N ILE A 163 -0.26 -9.42 6.48
CA ILE A 163 0.27 -8.51 5.47
C ILE A 163 1.65 -9.00 5.02
N GLU A 164 1.90 -8.98 3.71
CA GLU A 164 3.22 -9.16 3.12
C GLU A 164 3.51 -8.09 2.06
N MET A 165 4.79 -7.73 1.90
CA MET A 165 5.25 -6.87 0.82
C MET A 165 5.45 -7.68 -0.45
N LEU A 166 5.05 -7.12 -1.58
CA LEU A 166 5.17 -7.72 -2.90
C LEU A 166 6.42 -7.20 -3.64
N PRO A 167 6.91 -7.89 -4.69
CA PRO A 167 8.09 -7.47 -5.44
C PRO A 167 7.97 -6.07 -6.08
N ASN A 168 6.74 -5.62 -6.37
CA ASN A 168 6.46 -4.29 -6.90
C ASN A 168 6.34 -3.20 -5.82
N GLN A 169 6.69 -3.52 -4.56
CA GLN A 169 6.60 -2.64 -3.38
C GLN A 169 5.18 -2.28 -2.94
N ASP A 170 4.15 -2.87 -3.55
CA ASP A 170 2.80 -2.88 -2.99
C ASP A 170 2.70 -3.96 -1.91
N TYR A 171 1.54 -4.05 -1.28
CA TYR A 171 1.28 -5.03 -0.23
C TYR A 171 0.15 -5.95 -0.63
N ALA A 172 0.13 -7.13 -0.02
CA ALA A 172 -1.01 -8.02 -0.05
C ALA A 172 -1.49 -8.26 1.38
N LEU A 173 -2.81 -8.10 1.58
CA LEU A 173 -3.51 -8.68 2.71
C LEU A 173 -3.96 -10.08 2.30
N VAL A 174 -3.30 -11.09 2.84
CA VAL A 174 -3.67 -12.50 2.64
C VAL A 174 -4.84 -12.83 3.55
N CYS A 175 -5.95 -13.30 2.99
CA CYS A 175 -7.20 -13.53 3.73
C CYS A 175 -8.09 -14.59 3.05
N VAL A 176 -7.52 -15.76 2.75
CA VAL A 176 -8.18 -16.83 1.98
C VAL A 176 -9.53 -17.26 2.59
N ASP A 177 -9.61 -17.36 3.92
CA ASP A 177 -10.83 -17.78 4.60
C ASP A 177 -11.96 -16.76 4.45
N LEU A 178 -11.65 -15.45 4.43
CA LEU A 178 -12.62 -14.41 4.14
C LEU A 178 -13.22 -14.56 2.74
N PHE A 179 -12.38 -14.82 1.72
CA PHE A 179 -12.83 -15.04 0.35
C PHE A 179 -13.80 -16.23 0.26
N LYS A 180 -13.47 -17.34 0.90
CA LYS A 180 -14.31 -18.56 0.91
C LYS A 180 -15.63 -18.32 1.64
N ASP A 181 -15.57 -17.76 2.84
CA ASP A 181 -16.74 -17.61 3.70
C ASP A 181 -17.75 -16.59 3.18
N ARG A 182 -17.27 -15.53 2.51
CA ARG A 182 -18.13 -14.51 1.89
C ARG A 182 -18.44 -14.76 0.43
N GLY A 183 -17.83 -15.77 -0.18
CA GLY A 183 -17.89 -16.00 -1.62
C GLY A 183 -17.56 -14.72 -2.38
N LEU A 184 -16.43 -14.07 -2.03
CA LEU A 184 -16.02 -12.84 -2.70
C LEU A 184 -15.75 -13.14 -4.17
N SER A 185 -16.39 -12.36 -5.03
CA SER A 185 -16.35 -12.51 -6.48
C SER A 185 -15.70 -11.30 -7.13
N ILE A 186 -15.44 -11.43 -8.43
CA ILE A 186 -15.00 -10.33 -9.27
C ILE A 186 -16.07 -9.24 -9.22
N ASP A 187 -15.64 -7.98 -9.27
CA ASP A 187 -16.51 -6.80 -9.26
C ASP A 187 -17.22 -6.51 -7.93
N ASP A 188 -16.97 -7.31 -6.88
CA ASP A 188 -17.38 -6.97 -5.52
C ASP A 188 -16.66 -5.69 -5.05
N GLU A 189 -17.43 -4.71 -4.56
CA GLU A 189 -16.87 -3.51 -3.93
C GLU A 189 -16.72 -3.76 -2.44
N ILE A 190 -15.50 -3.55 -1.94
CA ILE A 190 -15.14 -3.77 -0.54
C ILE A 190 -14.59 -2.50 0.10
N GLY A 191 -14.80 -2.39 1.40
CA GLY A 191 -14.22 -1.39 2.28
C GLY A 191 -13.29 -2.04 3.28
N LEU A 192 -12.12 -1.43 3.46
CA LEU A 192 -11.14 -1.78 4.46
C LEU A 192 -10.77 -0.53 5.26
N TYR A 193 -10.52 -0.72 6.56
CA TYR A 193 -9.81 0.26 7.36
C TYR A 193 -9.06 -0.41 8.50
N TRP A 194 -8.02 0.27 9.00
CA TRP A 194 -7.31 -0.14 10.19
C TRP A 194 -7.93 0.56 11.41
N ASP A 195 -8.39 -0.20 12.41
CA ASP A 195 -8.86 0.38 13.67
C ASP A 195 -7.69 0.49 14.66
N PRO A 196 -7.15 1.70 14.91
CA PRO A 196 -6.01 1.89 15.81
C PRO A 196 -6.34 1.55 17.25
N ARG A 197 -7.62 1.59 17.65
CA ARG A 197 -8.05 1.30 19.03
C ARG A 197 -7.95 -0.19 19.35
N SER A 198 -8.22 -1.03 18.36
CA SER A 198 -8.23 -2.48 18.52
C SER A 198 -7.11 -3.18 17.73
N SER A 199 -6.24 -2.41 17.06
CA SER A 199 -5.07 -2.87 16.31
C SER A 199 -5.37 -4.01 15.32
N ASN A 200 -6.45 -3.85 14.55
CA ASN A 200 -6.87 -4.85 13.57
C ASN A 200 -7.52 -4.22 12.34
N PHE A 201 -7.58 -5.00 11.26
CA PHE A 201 -8.34 -4.60 10.08
C PHE A 201 -9.83 -4.86 10.28
N LYS A 202 -10.63 -3.92 9.80
CA LYS A 202 -12.06 -4.12 9.58
C LYS A 202 -12.34 -4.22 8.09
N PHE A 203 -13.18 -5.19 7.75
CA PHE A 203 -13.64 -5.46 6.40
C PHE A 203 -15.16 -5.31 6.33
N LYS A 204 -15.64 -4.70 5.25
CA LYS A 204 -17.05 -4.70 4.87
C LYS A 204 -17.18 -4.92 3.37
N LEU A 205 -18.02 -5.86 2.98
CA LEU A 205 -18.53 -5.92 1.61
C LEU A 205 -19.55 -4.79 1.44
N ILE A 206 -19.26 -3.85 0.55
CA ILE A 206 -20.08 -2.65 0.29
C ILE A 206 -21.16 -2.99 -0.74
N LYS A 207 -20.78 -3.62 -1.85
CA LYS A 207 -21.67 -3.98 -2.95
C LYS A 207 -21.24 -5.31 -3.58
N LYS A 208 -22.18 -6.18 -3.94
CA LYS A 208 -21.91 -7.37 -4.75
C LYS A 208 -21.81 -7.00 -6.23
N GLY A 209 -20.82 -7.57 -6.92
CA GLY A 209 -20.62 -7.36 -8.36
C GLY A 209 -21.75 -7.97 -9.21
N HIS A 210 -22.43 -9.00 -8.69
CA HIS A 210 -23.45 -9.76 -9.41
C HIS A 210 -24.92 -9.37 -9.11
N ASP A 211 -25.18 -8.21 -8.51
CA ASP A 211 -26.56 -7.76 -8.24
C ASP A 211 -27.31 -7.24 -9.49
N GLU A 212 -26.74 -7.40 -10.70
CA GLU A 212 -27.45 -7.18 -11.96
C GLU A 212 -27.54 -8.50 -12.75
N ILE A 213 -28.69 -9.17 -12.61
CA ILE A 213 -29.51 -9.89 -13.61
C ILE A 213 -30.30 -11.00 -12.89
N MET A 214 -31.49 -10.65 -12.42
CA MET A 214 -32.69 -11.50 -12.46
C MET A 214 -33.92 -10.59 -12.52
N LEU A 215 -34.15 -10.02 -13.70
CA LEU A 215 -35.47 -9.59 -14.17
C LEU A 215 -35.61 -10.03 -15.63
#